data_AF-A0A922HQU8-F1
#
_entry.id   AF-A0A922HQU8-F1
#
_cell.length_a   1.000
_cell.length_b   1.000
_cell.length_c   1.000
_cell.angle_alpha   90.00
_cell.angle_beta   90.00
_cell.angle_gamma   90.00
#
_symmetry.space_group_name_H-M   'P 1'
#
loop_
_entity.id
_entity.type
_entity.pdbx_description
1 polymer ?
#
loop_
_entity_poly.entity_id
_entity_poly.type
_entity_poly.pdbx_seq_one_letter_code
_entity_poly.pdbx_strand_id
1 'polypeptide(L)'
;MLLRIDSFFYYQFKEIIEYRHQQWYKIKHGGEILSLSIWVIRMLSGVISYNMSNGHNDDDDVDHHQYWRMDPFCYYRYVSNPRFFFQALMLIFMITLLGIVGKITFFFCNTDSPTFSSPYKYLIINLEQYRQCCRPQHEIATIKRQIFHKNWNKLCKYQFLPDIVRKSLTMLSTEYQMIIEKETIELDPYKWSKLKRIDIKQTIMPDDRLKVIKFLSLVDPIICLIHFCLIPPCLFIIIDYNVTIITTVDEHHYNIMYRLLFAIDSIILVHNIIVIIQCALFFAILSSGCTLLNYSLILRINRMLQNLAKYCRNMKNNRMKRKYRSLPKPQRLQLARIYREHGEICNDYMNSYGELWSKALLFYLVLSVPFDVIGLSVYWLDKLIWLDLATVNLILSIHALTTLLSFLDLAKQTKAMHQTGVYLPSILQSINIPFNDWSLLSLKLKLVDLFDRLQNGPKYGPCILVLGSITYKFIFNLFTTYFGMFFFVLPRISSSPSSSGHHHN
;
A
#
# COMPACT_ATOMS: atom_id res chain seq x y z
N MET A 1 0.21 -14.59 -15.60
CA MET A 1 0.18 -13.36 -14.78
C MET A 1 0.69 -12.13 -15.53
N LEU A 2 1.80 -12.21 -16.27
CA LEU A 2 2.37 -11.08 -17.04
C LEU A 2 1.46 -10.53 -18.17
N LEU A 3 0.50 -11.30 -18.67
CA LEU A 3 -0.40 -10.88 -19.77
C LEU A 3 -1.54 -9.93 -19.37
N ARG A 4 -1.69 -9.58 -18.08
CA ARG A 4 -2.80 -8.73 -17.57
C ARG A 4 -2.33 -7.68 -16.54
N ILE A 5 -1.13 -7.13 -16.74
CA ILE A 5 -0.54 -6.14 -15.82
C ILE A 5 -1.33 -4.82 -15.85
N ASP A 6 -1.91 -4.49 -17.00
CA ASP A 6 -2.75 -3.30 -17.28
C ASP A 6 -3.98 -3.14 -16.37
N SER A 7 -4.38 -4.21 -15.71
CA SER A 7 -5.47 -4.22 -14.72
C SER A 7 -5.17 -5.21 -13.59
N PHE A 8 -3.90 -5.25 -13.19
CA PHE A 8 -3.35 -6.14 -12.18
C PHE A 8 -4.19 -6.15 -10.90
N PHE A 9 -4.47 -4.98 -10.33
CA PHE A 9 -5.20 -4.88 -9.07
C PHE A 9 -6.61 -5.45 -9.19
N TYR A 10 -7.32 -5.10 -10.27
CA TYR A 10 -8.66 -5.60 -10.55
C TYR A 10 -8.70 -7.13 -10.61
N TYR A 11 -7.79 -7.74 -11.38
CA TYR A 11 -7.76 -9.19 -11.53
C TYR A 11 -7.32 -9.91 -10.25
N GLN A 12 -6.31 -9.40 -9.55
CA GLN A 12 -5.89 -10.02 -8.29
C GLN A 12 -6.99 -9.98 -7.24
N PHE A 13 -7.68 -8.84 -7.10
CA PHE A 13 -8.71 -8.74 -6.08
C PHE A 13 -9.92 -9.62 -6.42
N LYS A 14 -10.29 -9.69 -7.70
CA LYS A 14 -11.33 -10.60 -8.21
C LYS A 14 -10.95 -12.06 -8.00
N GLU A 15 -9.69 -12.42 -8.24
CA GLU A 15 -9.17 -13.77 -8.01
C GLU A 15 -9.26 -14.17 -6.53
N ILE A 16 -8.92 -13.27 -5.60
CA ILE A 16 -9.00 -13.53 -4.16
C ILE A 16 -10.44 -13.78 -3.68
N ILE A 17 -11.43 -13.10 -4.26
CA ILE A 17 -12.81 -13.18 -3.77
C ILE A 17 -13.65 -14.20 -4.54
N GLU A 18 -13.60 -14.20 -5.87
CA GLU A 18 -14.49 -15.04 -6.68
C GLU A 18 -13.92 -16.43 -6.92
N TYR A 19 -12.60 -16.56 -7.05
CA TYR A 19 -11.96 -17.84 -7.39
C TYR A 19 -11.42 -18.60 -6.18
N ARG A 20 -11.63 -18.10 -4.96
CA ARG A 20 -11.13 -18.69 -3.72
C ARG A 20 -11.43 -20.18 -3.55
N HIS A 21 -12.63 -20.59 -3.95
CA HIS A 21 -13.09 -21.97 -3.80
C HIS A 21 -12.56 -22.90 -4.90
N GLN A 22 -11.96 -22.35 -5.96
CA GLN A 22 -11.38 -23.15 -7.03
C GLN A 22 -10.10 -23.83 -6.54
N GLN A 23 -9.95 -25.11 -6.86
CA GLN A 23 -8.77 -25.89 -6.49
C GLN A 23 -7.48 -25.29 -7.06
N TRP A 24 -7.54 -24.75 -8.28
CA TRP A 24 -6.40 -24.10 -8.93
C TRP A 24 -5.88 -22.89 -8.16
N TYR A 25 -6.76 -22.08 -7.58
CA TYR A 25 -6.37 -20.94 -6.75
C TYR A 25 -5.54 -21.37 -5.55
N LYS A 26 -6.00 -22.43 -4.84
CA LYS A 26 -5.31 -22.98 -3.67
C LYS A 26 -3.95 -23.59 -4.04
N ILE A 27 -3.89 -24.35 -5.15
CA ILE A 27 -2.64 -24.96 -5.62
C ILE A 27 -1.63 -23.87 -6.00
N LYS A 28 -2.06 -22.85 -6.74
CA LYS A 28 -1.19 -21.74 -7.17
C LYS A 28 -0.59 -21.01 -5.96
N HIS A 29 -1.42 -20.52 -5.05
CA HIS A 29 -0.93 -19.74 -3.90
C HIS A 29 -0.23 -20.60 -2.85
N GLY A 30 -0.64 -21.86 -2.69
CA GLY A 30 0.10 -22.84 -1.89
C GLY A 30 1.48 -23.12 -2.46
N GLY A 31 1.61 -23.24 -3.78
CA GLY A 31 2.89 -23.40 -4.47
C GLY A 31 3.81 -22.19 -4.34
N GLU A 32 3.27 -20.97 -4.43
CA GLU A 32 4.01 -19.72 -4.18
C GLU A 32 4.56 -19.67 -2.75
N ILE A 33 3.74 -20.01 -1.74
CA ILE A 33 4.18 -20.05 -0.33
C ILE A 33 5.22 -21.13 -0.12
N LEU A 34 5.04 -22.32 -0.70
CA LEU A 34 6.01 -23.42 -0.62
C LEU A 34 7.35 -22.99 -1.22
N SER A 35 7.34 -22.37 -2.40
CA SER A 35 8.53 -21.84 -3.07
C SER A 35 9.27 -20.82 -2.19
N LEU A 36 8.54 -19.86 -1.61
CA LEU A 36 9.13 -18.88 -0.69
C LEU A 36 9.66 -19.53 0.60
N SER A 37 8.97 -20.55 1.11
CA SER A 37 9.39 -21.28 2.32
C SER A 37 10.68 -22.07 2.08
N ILE A 38 10.82 -22.70 0.90
CA ILE A 38 12.07 -23.34 0.46
C ILE A 38 13.21 -22.32 0.44
N TRP A 39 12.96 -21.11 -0.07
CA TRP A 39 13.94 -20.03 -0.06
C TRP A 39 14.37 -19.61 1.35
N VAL A 40 13.42 -19.48 2.28
CA VAL A 40 13.72 -19.18 3.68
C VAL A 40 14.62 -20.26 4.29
N ILE A 41 14.29 -21.53 4.07
CA ILE A 41 15.09 -22.67 4.56
C ILE A 41 16.48 -22.66 3.95
N ARG A 42 16.59 -22.38 2.64
CA ARG A 42 17.85 -22.27 1.90
C ARG A 42 18.75 -21.16 2.46
N MET A 43 18.24 -19.94 2.63
CA MET A 43 19.01 -18.83 3.23
C MET A 43 19.46 -19.17 4.66
N LEU A 44 18.55 -19.73 5.47
CA LEU A 44 18.85 -20.08 6.86
C LEU A 44 19.94 -21.17 6.93
N SER A 45 19.86 -22.19 6.07
CA SER A 45 20.84 -23.27 5.99
C SER A 45 22.20 -22.74 5.53
N GLY A 46 22.22 -21.80 4.58
CA GLY A 46 23.43 -21.09 4.16
C GLY A 46 24.09 -20.31 5.31
N VAL A 47 23.29 -19.53 6.05
CA VAL A 47 23.77 -18.75 7.21
C VAL A 47 24.30 -19.65 8.33
N ILE A 48 23.57 -20.70 8.69
CA ILE A 48 23.99 -21.65 9.74
C ILE A 48 25.29 -22.35 9.33
N SER A 49 25.36 -22.86 8.09
CA SER A 49 26.55 -23.55 7.59
C SER A 49 27.78 -22.64 7.53
N TYR A 50 27.61 -21.38 7.14
CA TYR A 50 28.70 -20.40 7.12
C TYR A 50 29.22 -20.08 8.53
N ASN A 51 28.32 -19.87 9.49
CA ASN A 51 28.71 -19.59 10.88
C ASN A 51 29.37 -20.80 11.56
N MET A 52 28.91 -22.02 11.27
CA MET A 52 29.56 -23.24 11.76
C MET A 52 30.98 -23.38 11.21
N SER A 53 31.19 -23.06 9.92
CA SER A 53 32.51 -23.11 9.30
C SER A 53 33.50 -22.07 9.85
N ASN A 54 33.03 -20.88 10.23
CA ASN A 54 33.89 -19.83 10.78
C ASN A 54 34.13 -19.97 12.30
N GLY A 55 33.38 -20.84 12.98
CA GLY A 55 33.47 -21.06 14.43
C GLY A 55 34.44 -22.16 14.85
N HIS A 56 35.04 -22.88 13.92
CA HIS A 56 36.10 -23.86 14.19
C HIS A 56 37.43 -23.27 13.68
N ASN A 57 38.16 -22.65 14.60
CA ASN A 57 39.58 -22.43 14.41
C ASN A 57 40.30 -23.74 14.74
N ASP A 58 41.14 -24.15 13.80
CA ASP A 58 42.29 -25.03 13.96
C ASP A 58 42.02 -26.56 14.04
N ASP A 59 42.57 -27.23 13.01
CA ASP A 59 43.26 -28.53 13.03
C ASP A 59 42.56 -29.86 12.73
N ASP A 60 41.26 -29.93 12.45
CA ASP A 60 40.67 -31.18 11.91
C ASP A 60 40.07 -30.98 10.50
N ASP A 61 40.82 -31.48 9.51
CA ASP A 61 40.50 -31.64 8.06
C ASP A 61 39.29 -32.58 7.82
N VAL A 62 38.21 -32.43 8.59
CA VAL A 62 36.94 -33.03 8.23
C VAL A 62 36.20 -32.00 7.40
N ASP A 63 36.23 -32.21 6.07
CA ASP A 63 35.37 -31.58 5.06
C ASP A 63 33.87 -31.76 5.42
N HIS A 64 33.43 -31.09 6.48
CA HIS A 64 32.02 -31.02 6.81
C HIS A 64 31.34 -30.32 5.65
N HIS A 65 30.40 -31.01 5.00
CA HIS A 65 29.63 -30.53 3.87
C HIS A 65 29.15 -29.09 4.07
N GLN A 66 29.92 -28.14 3.53
CA GLN A 66 29.63 -26.72 3.63
C GLN A 66 28.48 -26.42 2.68
N TYR A 67 27.25 -26.54 3.17
CA TYR A 67 26.04 -26.35 2.40
C TYR A 67 26.05 -25.04 1.60
N TRP A 68 26.60 -23.96 2.17
CA TRP A 68 26.71 -22.67 1.49
C TRP A 68 27.59 -22.69 0.24
N ARG A 69 28.55 -23.62 0.12
CA ARG A 69 29.36 -23.86 -1.10
C ARG A 69 28.63 -24.72 -2.13
N MET A 70 27.74 -25.59 -1.68
CA MET A 70 26.94 -26.46 -2.56
C MET A 70 25.72 -25.75 -3.12
N ASP A 71 25.16 -24.81 -2.36
CA ASP A 71 24.01 -24.04 -2.78
C ASP A 71 24.40 -22.98 -3.82
N PRO A 72 23.85 -23.01 -5.05
CA PRO A 72 24.28 -22.14 -6.14
C PRO A 72 24.14 -20.64 -5.84
N PHE A 73 23.06 -20.26 -5.15
CA PHE A 73 22.79 -18.88 -4.77
C PHE A 73 23.70 -18.39 -3.66
N CYS A 74 23.88 -19.20 -2.61
CA CYS A 74 24.81 -18.86 -1.54
C CYS A 74 26.24 -18.75 -2.07
N TYR A 75 26.66 -19.70 -2.90
CA TYR A 75 27.99 -19.70 -3.50
C TYR A 75 28.21 -18.46 -4.39
N TYR A 76 27.27 -18.15 -5.29
CA TYR A 76 27.31 -16.93 -6.10
C TYR A 76 27.47 -15.67 -5.22
N ARG A 77 26.68 -15.54 -4.16
CA ARG A 77 26.74 -14.35 -3.31
C ARG A 77 28.06 -14.26 -2.54
N TYR A 78 28.57 -15.40 -2.08
CA TYR A 78 29.87 -15.47 -1.40
C TYR A 78 31.01 -15.09 -2.33
N VAL A 79 31.06 -15.63 -3.55
CA VAL A 79 32.10 -15.32 -4.54
C VAL A 79 32.03 -13.87 -4.99
N SER A 80 30.82 -13.34 -5.19
CA SER A 80 30.61 -11.94 -5.58
C SER A 80 31.12 -10.96 -4.52
N ASN A 81 30.78 -11.19 -3.24
CA ASN A 81 31.25 -10.35 -2.14
C ASN A 81 31.19 -11.12 -0.80
N PRO A 82 32.32 -11.72 -0.34
CA PRO A 82 32.31 -12.60 0.83
C PRO A 82 32.05 -11.83 2.13
N ARG A 83 32.41 -10.54 2.19
CA ARG A 83 32.20 -9.69 3.38
C ARG A 83 30.74 -9.30 3.55
N PHE A 84 30.01 -9.16 2.45
CA PHE A 84 28.60 -8.79 2.45
C PHE A 84 27.66 -10.02 2.45
N PHE A 85 28.21 -11.22 2.25
CA PHE A 85 27.46 -12.47 2.13
C PHE A 85 26.41 -12.66 3.23
N PHE A 86 26.83 -12.54 4.50
CA PHE A 86 25.93 -12.75 5.64
C PHE A 86 24.78 -11.75 5.68
N GLN A 87 25.08 -10.44 5.56
CA GLN A 87 24.07 -9.38 5.56
C GLN A 87 23.13 -9.53 4.35
N ALA A 88 23.63 -9.93 3.19
CA ALA A 88 22.83 -10.19 2.00
C ALA A 88 21.80 -11.28 2.23
N LEU A 89 22.23 -12.45 2.74
CA LEU A 89 21.34 -13.58 3.01
C LEU A 89 20.30 -13.23 4.06
N MET A 90 20.69 -12.49 5.10
CA MET A 90 19.78 -12.04 6.15
C MET A 90 18.74 -11.03 5.62
N LEU A 91 19.13 -10.10 4.74
CA LEU A 91 18.18 -9.20 4.07
C LEU A 91 17.18 -9.96 3.21
N ILE A 92 17.66 -10.92 2.41
CA ILE A 92 16.81 -11.75 1.53
C ILE A 92 15.87 -12.62 2.37
N PHE A 93 16.37 -13.20 3.47
CA PHE A 93 15.56 -13.93 4.44
C PHE A 93 14.43 -13.05 4.99
N MET A 94 14.71 -11.81 5.40
CA MET A 94 13.67 -10.91 5.92
C MET A 94 12.64 -10.52 4.84
N ILE A 95 13.09 -10.24 3.60
CA ILE A 95 12.21 -9.89 2.48
C ILE A 95 11.30 -11.07 2.10
N THR A 96 11.86 -12.29 2.05
CA THR A 96 11.09 -13.51 1.74
C THR A 96 10.09 -13.84 2.85
N LEU A 97 10.48 -13.68 4.12
CA LEU A 97 9.58 -13.85 5.26
C LEU A 97 8.42 -12.84 5.20
N LEU A 98 8.68 -11.59 4.86
CA LEU A 98 7.65 -10.58 4.64
C LEU A 98 6.70 -10.97 3.50
N GLY A 99 7.25 -11.54 2.42
CA GLY A 99 6.48 -12.10 1.30
C GLY A 99 5.55 -13.23 1.72
N ILE A 100 6.04 -14.18 2.53
CA ILE A 100 5.24 -15.29 3.08
C ILE A 100 4.12 -14.75 3.97
N VAL A 101 4.46 -13.85 4.91
CA VAL A 101 3.46 -13.24 5.80
C VAL A 101 2.40 -12.51 4.98
N GLY A 102 2.79 -11.73 3.97
CA GLY A 102 1.86 -11.08 3.05
C GLY A 102 0.94 -12.08 2.36
N LYS A 103 1.51 -13.15 1.78
CA LYS A 103 0.73 -14.19 1.11
C LYS A 103 -0.25 -14.90 2.05
N ILE A 104 0.18 -15.28 3.24
CA ILE A 104 -0.70 -15.92 4.22
C ILE A 104 -1.81 -14.96 4.64
N THR A 105 -1.45 -13.72 4.95
CA THR A 105 -2.37 -12.69 5.44
C THR A 105 -3.47 -12.38 4.42
N PHE A 106 -3.15 -12.23 3.13
CA PHE A 106 -4.16 -11.84 2.14
C PHE A 106 -4.92 -13.01 1.54
N PHE A 107 -4.27 -14.14 1.32
CA PHE A 107 -4.86 -15.22 0.51
C PHE A 107 -5.57 -16.28 1.37
N PHE A 108 -5.26 -16.37 2.67
CA PHE A 108 -5.93 -17.31 3.58
C PHE A 108 -6.92 -16.65 4.55
N CYS A 109 -6.98 -15.32 4.63
CA CYS A 109 -7.94 -14.64 5.52
C CYS A 109 -9.39 -14.78 5.07
N ASN A 110 -10.33 -14.59 5.99
CA ASN A 110 -11.76 -14.68 5.71
C ASN A 110 -12.20 -13.53 4.77
N THR A 111 -12.72 -13.87 3.60
CA THR A 111 -13.15 -12.91 2.56
C THR A 111 -14.55 -12.38 2.82
N ASP A 112 -15.34 -13.09 3.62
CA ASP A 112 -16.70 -12.69 4.00
C ASP A 112 -16.70 -11.57 5.04
N SER A 113 -15.52 -11.21 5.54
CA SER A 113 -15.31 -10.10 6.46
C SER A 113 -15.62 -8.73 5.84
N PRO A 114 -16.00 -7.73 6.66
CA PRO A 114 -16.07 -6.33 6.21
C PRO A 114 -14.73 -5.83 5.66
N THR A 115 -13.62 -6.43 6.10
CA THR A 115 -12.25 -6.12 5.66
C THR A 115 -12.04 -6.29 4.17
N PHE A 116 -12.62 -7.32 3.54
CA PHE A 116 -12.49 -7.57 2.10
C PHE A 116 -13.78 -7.28 1.33
N SER A 117 -14.94 -7.58 1.91
CA SER A 117 -16.23 -7.38 1.25
C SER A 117 -16.52 -5.90 0.97
N SER A 118 -16.22 -4.99 1.91
CA SER A 118 -16.41 -3.56 1.69
C SER A 118 -15.48 -3.07 0.58
N PRO A 119 -14.13 -3.20 0.66
CA PRO A 119 -13.25 -2.71 -0.41
C PRO A 119 -13.54 -3.34 -1.77
N TYR A 120 -13.95 -4.61 -1.83
CA TYR A 120 -14.34 -5.23 -3.10
C TYR A 120 -15.57 -4.55 -3.73
N LYS A 121 -16.64 -4.33 -2.94
CA LYS A 121 -17.81 -3.59 -3.42
C LYS A 121 -17.46 -2.15 -3.84
N TYR A 122 -16.53 -1.51 -3.13
CA TYR A 122 -16.12 -0.12 -3.39
C TYR A 122 -15.16 0.05 -4.57
N LEU A 123 -14.22 -0.86 -4.74
CA LEU A 123 -13.16 -0.76 -5.73
C LEU A 123 -13.56 -1.51 -7.01
N ILE A 124 -13.98 -2.77 -6.88
CA ILE A 124 -14.23 -3.66 -8.02
C ILE A 124 -15.63 -3.45 -8.59
N ILE A 125 -16.70 -3.61 -7.79
CA ILE A 125 -18.07 -3.45 -8.29
C ILE A 125 -18.30 -2.02 -8.80
N ASN A 126 -17.74 -1.01 -8.11
CA ASN A 126 -17.78 0.36 -8.58
C ASN A 126 -17.11 0.56 -9.95
N LEU A 127 -15.94 -0.06 -10.17
CA LEU A 127 -15.23 0.00 -11.44
C LEU A 127 -16.01 -0.72 -12.55
N GLU A 128 -16.61 -1.88 -12.25
CA GLU A 128 -17.47 -2.59 -13.21
C GLU A 128 -18.69 -1.75 -13.60
N GLN A 129 -19.37 -1.14 -12.63
CA GLN A 129 -20.48 -0.23 -12.87
C GLN A 129 -20.06 1.02 -13.67
N TYR A 130 -18.87 1.55 -13.41
CA TYR A 130 -18.30 2.65 -14.20
C TYR A 130 -18.08 2.24 -15.65
N ARG A 131 -17.45 1.09 -15.89
CA ARG A 131 -17.21 0.57 -17.25
C ARG A 131 -18.51 0.36 -18.03
N GLN A 132 -19.60 -0.04 -17.37
CA GLN A 132 -20.93 -0.15 -17.99
C GLN A 132 -21.55 1.22 -18.36
N CYS A 133 -21.14 2.29 -17.68
CA CYS A 133 -21.59 3.66 -17.94
C CYS A 133 -20.70 4.40 -18.94
N CYS A 134 -19.56 3.82 -19.34
CA CYS A 134 -18.71 4.39 -20.37
C CYS A 134 -19.44 4.42 -21.73
N ARG A 135 -19.24 5.51 -22.47
CA ARG A 135 -19.65 5.64 -23.86
C ARG A 135 -18.87 4.66 -24.74
N PRO A 136 -19.47 4.14 -25.81
CA PRO A 136 -18.75 3.29 -26.75
C PRO A 136 -17.63 4.07 -27.46
N GLN A 137 -16.58 3.36 -27.88
CA GLN A 137 -15.38 3.99 -28.46
C GLN A 137 -15.65 4.85 -29.69
N HIS A 138 -16.67 4.51 -30.50
CA HIS A 138 -17.03 5.29 -31.67
C HIS A 138 -17.62 6.67 -31.31
N GLU A 139 -18.40 6.77 -30.22
CA GLU A 139 -18.90 8.06 -29.72
C GLU A 139 -17.76 8.90 -29.12
N ILE A 140 -16.81 8.27 -28.44
CA ILE A 140 -15.63 8.98 -27.92
C ILE A 140 -14.79 9.52 -29.09
N ALA A 141 -14.63 8.74 -30.17
CA ALA A 141 -13.92 9.17 -31.36
C ALA A 141 -14.60 10.34 -32.09
N THR A 142 -15.94 10.37 -32.15
CA THR A 142 -16.67 11.50 -32.73
C THR A 142 -16.54 12.76 -31.87
N ILE A 143 -16.63 12.65 -30.55
CA ILE A 143 -16.39 13.77 -29.62
C ILE A 143 -14.96 14.29 -29.79
N LYS A 144 -13.95 13.42 -29.86
CA LYS A 144 -12.56 13.80 -30.08
C LYS A 144 -12.38 14.58 -31.39
N ARG A 145 -13.03 14.15 -32.48
CA ARG A 145 -13.04 14.89 -33.75
C ARG A 145 -13.70 16.26 -33.62
N GLN A 146 -14.82 16.36 -32.90
CA GLN A 146 -15.50 17.65 -32.67
C GLN A 146 -14.62 18.62 -31.86
N ILE A 147 -13.94 18.14 -30.82
CA ILE A 147 -12.98 18.94 -30.04
C ILE A 147 -11.81 19.38 -30.92
N PHE A 148 -11.26 18.47 -31.73
CA PHE A 148 -10.20 18.80 -32.68
C PHE A 148 -10.62 19.91 -33.64
N HIS A 149 -11.80 19.80 -34.27
CA HIS A 149 -12.32 20.84 -35.16
C HIS A 149 -12.54 22.18 -34.44
N LYS A 150 -13.05 22.15 -33.21
CA LYS A 150 -13.23 23.36 -32.39
C LYS A 150 -11.90 24.04 -32.08
N ASN A 151 -10.87 23.28 -31.71
CA ASN A 151 -9.53 23.79 -31.45
C ASN A 151 -8.82 24.27 -32.72
N TRP A 152 -9.06 23.59 -33.85
CA TRP A 152 -8.56 23.99 -35.16
C TRP A 152 -9.11 25.35 -35.58
N ASN A 153 -10.43 25.53 -35.48
CA ASN A 153 -11.08 26.81 -35.81
C ASN A 153 -10.61 27.96 -34.91
N LYS A 154 -10.23 27.69 -33.65
CA LYS A 154 -9.63 28.70 -32.78
C LYS A 154 -8.21 29.08 -33.24
N LEU A 155 -7.38 28.10 -33.59
CA LEU A 155 -5.99 28.34 -34.00
C LEU A 155 -5.87 28.93 -35.40
N CYS A 156 -6.79 28.64 -36.32
CA CYS A 156 -6.85 29.26 -37.65
C CYS A 156 -7.09 30.78 -37.64
N LYS A 157 -7.49 31.36 -36.51
CA LYS A 157 -7.56 32.82 -36.34
C LYS A 157 -6.17 33.47 -36.30
N TYR A 158 -5.12 32.70 -36.02
CA TYR A 158 -3.74 33.17 -35.98
C TYR A 158 -3.03 32.85 -37.30
N GLN A 159 -3.21 33.74 -38.28
CA GLN A 159 -2.68 33.58 -39.64
C GLN A 159 -1.14 33.53 -39.72
N PHE A 160 -0.44 34.00 -38.67
CA PHE A 160 1.03 34.01 -38.63
C PHE A 160 1.66 32.62 -38.38
N LEU A 161 0.89 31.63 -37.93
CA LEU A 161 1.42 30.28 -37.64
C LEU A 161 1.37 29.39 -38.89
N PRO A 162 2.48 28.72 -39.27
CA PRO A 162 2.49 27.70 -40.31
C PRO A 162 1.50 26.57 -40.01
N ASP A 163 0.90 25.97 -41.06
CA ASP A 163 -0.12 24.91 -40.91
C ASP A 163 0.39 23.70 -40.10
N ILE A 164 1.66 23.33 -40.26
CA ILE A 164 2.28 22.21 -39.53
C ILE A 164 2.31 22.48 -38.02
N VAL A 165 2.64 23.72 -37.62
CA VAL A 165 2.68 24.14 -36.22
C VAL A 165 1.25 24.22 -35.66
N ARG A 166 0.30 24.77 -36.42
CA ARG A 166 -1.12 24.78 -36.04
C ARG A 166 -1.65 23.37 -35.81
N LYS A 167 -1.34 22.41 -36.69
CA LYS A 167 -1.80 21.02 -36.60
C LYS A 167 -1.23 20.28 -35.40
N SER A 168 0.05 20.55 -35.10
CA SER A 168 0.70 19.97 -33.92
C SER A 168 0.13 20.53 -32.63
N LEU A 169 -0.09 21.85 -32.56
CA LEU A 169 -0.70 22.51 -31.40
C LEU A 169 -2.16 22.11 -31.20
N THR A 170 -2.96 21.94 -32.27
CA THR A 170 -4.32 21.39 -32.12
C THR A 170 -4.30 19.97 -31.62
N MET A 171 -3.39 19.12 -32.11
CA MET A 171 -3.30 17.73 -31.65
C MET A 171 -2.96 17.69 -30.16
N LEU A 172 -1.93 18.43 -29.73
CA LEU A 172 -1.55 18.54 -28.32
C LEU A 172 -2.68 19.11 -27.45
N SER A 173 -3.33 20.19 -27.90
CA SER A 173 -4.46 20.80 -27.18
C SER A 173 -5.66 19.86 -27.07
N THR A 174 -5.95 19.10 -28.13
CA THR A 174 -7.02 18.10 -28.14
C THR A 174 -6.70 16.94 -27.20
N GLU A 175 -5.49 16.39 -27.23
CA GLU A 175 -5.10 15.33 -26.29
C GLU A 175 -5.11 15.82 -24.84
N TYR A 176 -4.59 17.02 -24.58
CA TYR A 176 -4.62 17.64 -23.26
C TYR A 176 -6.05 17.84 -22.76
N GLN A 177 -6.96 18.32 -23.62
CA GLN A 177 -8.36 18.49 -23.27
C GLN A 177 -9.07 17.14 -23.04
N MET A 178 -8.76 16.13 -23.86
CA MET A 178 -9.24 14.76 -23.65
C MET A 178 -8.75 14.17 -22.31
N ILE A 179 -7.55 14.51 -21.86
CA ILE A 179 -7.01 14.06 -20.57
C ILE A 179 -7.71 14.78 -19.40
N ILE A 180 -7.91 16.09 -19.49
CA ILE A 180 -8.59 16.87 -18.44
C ILE A 180 -10.06 16.49 -18.31
N GLU A 181 -10.75 16.42 -19.44
CA GLU A 181 -12.19 16.17 -19.54
C GLU A 181 -12.51 14.67 -19.68
N LYS A 182 -11.53 13.80 -19.46
CA LYS A 182 -11.62 12.35 -19.69
C LYS A 182 -12.91 11.77 -19.15
N GLU A 183 -13.24 12.05 -17.91
CA GLU A 183 -14.43 11.51 -17.25
C GLU A 183 -15.72 12.07 -17.83
N THR A 184 -15.78 13.36 -18.16
CA THR A 184 -16.97 13.97 -18.75
C THR A 184 -17.20 13.51 -20.20
N ILE A 185 -16.14 13.11 -20.89
CA ILE A 185 -16.18 12.63 -22.27
C ILE A 185 -16.48 11.13 -22.32
N GLU A 186 -15.83 10.33 -21.48
CA GLU A 186 -15.98 8.89 -21.41
C GLU A 186 -17.26 8.46 -20.71
N LEU A 187 -17.74 9.21 -19.71
CA LEU A 187 -18.91 8.81 -18.93
C LEU A 187 -20.20 9.34 -19.54
N ASP A 188 -21.20 8.46 -19.66
CA ASP A 188 -22.57 8.87 -19.93
C ASP A 188 -23.24 9.36 -18.63
N PRO A 189 -23.53 10.66 -18.48
CA PRO A 189 -24.09 11.23 -17.25
C PRO A 189 -25.50 10.69 -16.94
N TYR A 190 -26.24 10.29 -17.96
CA TYR A 190 -27.58 9.73 -17.78
C TYR A 190 -27.52 8.31 -17.22
N LYS A 191 -26.62 7.47 -17.76
CA LYS A 191 -26.38 6.13 -17.19
C LYS A 191 -25.81 6.21 -15.78
N TRP A 192 -24.86 7.11 -15.55
CA TRP A 192 -24.21 7.27 -14.26
C TRP A 192 -25.17 7.76 -13.16
N SER A 193 -26.05 8.72 -13.47
CA SER A 193 -27.05 9.22 -12.52
C SER A 193 -28.13 8.18 -12.16
N LYS A 194 -28.36 7.20 -13.04
CA LYS A 194 -29.31 6.09 -12.86
C LYS A 194 -28.74 4.86 -12.17
N LEU A 195 -27.45 4.84 -11.86
CA LEU A 195 -26.83 3.70 -11.19
C LEU A 195 -27.48 3.43 -9.84
N LYS A 196 -27.74 2.14 -9.58
CA LYS A 196 -28.19 1.68 -8.28
C LYS A 196 -27.12 1.98 -7.24
N ARG A 197 -27.56 2.22 -6.00
CA ARG A 197 -26.65 2.34 -4.86
C ARG A 197 -25.90 1.02 -4.68
N ILE A 198 -24.62 1.12 -4.36
CA ILE A 198 -23.83 -0.05 -3.96
C ILE A 198 -24.38 -0.51 -2.61
N ASP A 199 -24.63 -1.81 -2.46
CA ASP A 199 -25.23 -2.41 -1.27
C ASP A 199 -24.23 -2.43 -0.11
N ILE A 200 -24.07 -1.27 0.53
CA ILE A 200 -23.22 -1.04 1.70
C ILE A 200 -23.99 -0.16 2.67
N LYS A 201 -23.77 -0.37 3.98
CA LYS A 201 -24.46 0.36 5.05
C LYS A 201 -24.23 1.88 4.99
N GLN A 202 -23.08 2.29 4.48
CA GLN A 202 -22.67 3.68 4.34
C GLN A 202 -23.23 4.29 3.06
N THR A 203 -23.62 5.57 3.09
CA THR A 203 -24.05 6.25 1.87
C THR A 203 -22.85 6.78 1.07
N ILE A 204 -22.76 6.35 -0.18
CA ILE A 204 -21.65 6.68 -1.08
C ILE A 204 -22.19 7.60 -2.16
N MET A 205 -21.65 8.80 -2.25
CA MET A 205 -22.05 9.75 -3.28
C MET A 205 -21.33 9.43 -4.60
N PRO A 206 -21.91 9.76 -5.75
CA PRO A 206 -21.27 9.60 -7.06
C PRO A 206 -19.87 10.24 -7.12
N ASP A 207 -19.67 11.38 -6.48
CA ASP A 207 -18.37 12.06 -6.43
C ASP A 207 -17.30 11.26 -5.69
N ASP A 208 -17.67 10.54 -4.63
CA ASP A 208 -16.74 9.70 -3.88
C ASP A 208 -16.36 8.45 -4.69
N ARG A 209 -17.32 7.91 -5.46
CA ARG A 209 -17.10 6.81 -6.41
C ARG A 209 -16.12 7.21 -7.52
N LEU A 210 -16.26 8.43 -8.06
CA LEU A 210 -15.36 8.97 -9.08
C LEU A 210 -13.93 9.16 -8.57
N LYS A 211 -13.73 9.64 -7.33
CA LYS A 211 -12.38 9.75 -6.74
C LYS A 211 -11.65 8.41 -6.69
N VAL A 212 -12.37 7.34 -6.36
CA VAL A 212 -11.81 5.97 -6.35
C VAL A 212 -11.41 5.53 -7.76
N ILE A 213 -12.24 5.82 -8.76
CA ILE A 213 -11.96 5.50 -10.17
C ILE A 213 -10.73 6.28 -10.68
N LYS A 214 -10.61 7.56 -10.31
CA LYS A 214 -9.39 8.37 -10.58
C LYS A 214 -8.16 7.72 -10.00
N PHE A 215 -8.25 7.30 -8.74
CA PHE A 215 -7.15 6.65 -8.06
C PHE A 215 -6.74 5.34 -8.77
N LEU A 216 -7.69 4.45 -9.04
CA LEU A 216 -7.40 3.18 -9.73
C LEU A 216 -6.84 3.40 -11.14
N SER A 217 -7.40 4.34 -11.90
CA SER A 217 -6.91 4.64 -13.26
C SER A 217 -5.53 5.29 -13.30
N LEU A 218 -5.08 5.90 -12.20
CA LEU A 218 -3.72 6.40 -12.03
C LEU A 218 -2.75 5.31 -11.55
N VAL A 219 -3.23 4.38 -10.73
CA VAL A 219 -2.41 3.31 -10.15
C VAL A 219 -2.05 2.24 -11.18
N ASP A 220 -2.99 1.79 -12.01
CA ASP A 220 -2.74 0.75 -13.02
C ASP A 220 -1.53 1.03 -13.94
N PRO A 221 -1.37 2.23 -14.55
CA PRO A 221 -0.19 2.52 -15.37
C PRO A 221 1.11 2.59 -14.56
N ILE A 222 1.05 2.99 -13.29
CA ILE A 222 2.22 2.98 -12.40
C ILE A 222 2.66 1.53 -12.15
N ILE A 223 1.73 0.62 -11.92
CA ILE A 223 2.03 -0.82 -11.77
C ILE A 223 2.69 -1.36 -13.04
N CYS A 224 2.14 -1.03 -14.22
CA CYS A 224 2.74 -1.41 -15.50
C CYS A 224 4.17 -0.93 -15.63
N LEU A 225 4.41 0.35 -15.30
CA LEU A 225 5.74 0.94 -15.36
C LEU A 225 6.70 0.26 -14.39
N ILE A 226 6.28 0.00 -13.15
CA ILE A 226 7.09 -0.73 -12.15
C ILE A 226 7.45 -2.12 -12.68
N HIS A 227 6.50 -2.88 -13.22
CA HIS A 227 6.78 -4.20 -13.78
C HIS A 227 7.73 -4.12 -14.99
N PHE A 228 7.56 -3.15 -15.88
CA PHE A 228 8.45 -2.95 -17.02
C PHE A 228 9.86 -2.60 -16.57
N CYS A 229 10.01 -1.74 -15.56
CA CYS A 229 11.30 -1.38 -14.97
C CYS A 229 11.98 -2.55 -14.24
N LEU A 230 11.25 -3.58 -13.82
CA LEU A 230 11.79 -4.76 -13.16
C LEU A 230 12.35 -5.81 -14.12
N ILE A 231 11.93 -5.79 -15.40
CA ILE A 231 12.39 -6.77 -16.39
C ILE A 231 13.92 -6.68 -16.60
N PRO A 232 14.53 -5.50 -16.86
CA PRO A 232 15.97 -5.42 -17.09
C PRO A 232 16.81 -5.85 -15.88
N PRO A 233 16.54 -5.42 -14.63
CA PRO A 233 17.25 -5.91 -13.46
C PRO A 233 17.12 -7.42 -13.26
N CYS A 234 15.95 -8.01 -13.49
CA CYS A 234 15.77 -9.46 -13.37
C CYS A 234 16.60 -10.22 -14.42
N LEU A 235 16.62 -9.73 -15.66
CA LEU A 235 17.46 -10.31 -16.72
C LEU A 235 18.95 -10.16 -16.41
N PHE A 236 19.36 -9.00 -15.88
CA PHE A 236 20.74 -8.77 -15.47
C PHE A 236 21.16 -9.74 -14.35
N ILE A 237 20.32 -9.93 -13.33
CA ILE A 237 20.58 -10.90 -12.26
C ILE A 237 20.71 -12.31 -12.84
N ILE A 238 19.82 -12.73 -13.76
CA ILE A 238 19.92 -14.05 -14.40
C ILE A 238 21.25 -14.17 -15.16
N ILE A 239 21.62 -13.17 -15.96
CA ILE A 239 22.85 -13.22 -16.76
C ILE A 239 24.07 -13.26 -15.85
N ASP A 240 24.17 -12.35 -14.88
CA ASP A 240 25.29 -12.24 -13.96
C ASP A 240 25.46 -13.52 -13.11
N TYR A 241 24.35 -14.07 -12.63
CA TYR A 241 24.32 -15.33 -11.89
C TYR A 241 24.85 -16.50 -12.73
N ASN A 242 24.35 -16.64 -13.96
CA ASN A 242 24.79 -17.72 -14.84
C ASN A 242 26.25 -17.54 -15.28
N VAL A 243 26.68 -16.32 -15.61
CA VAL A 243 28.08 -16.03 -15.99
C VAL A 243 29.02 -16.33 -14.84
N THR A 244 28.72 -15.84 -13.63
CA THR A 244 29.58 -16.05 -12.46
C THR A 244 29.73 -17.53 -12.10
N ILE A 245 28.66 -18.32 -12.20
CA ILE A 245 28.73 -19.77 -11.94
C ILE A 245 29.53 -20.47 -13.04
N ILE A 246 29.33 -20.10 -14.32
CA ILE A 246 30.07 -20.70 -15.44
C ILE A 246 31.57 -20.40 -15.36
N THR A 247 31.97 -19.20 -14.92
CA THR A 247 33.38 -18.81 -14.86
C THR A 247 34.11 -19.36 -13.63
N THR A 248 33.40 -19.70 -12.56
CA THR A 248 34.00 -20.08 -11.26
C THR A 248 34.05 -21.58 -11.03
N VAL A 249 33.30 -22.37 -11.80
CA VAL A 249 33.29 -23.83 -11.67
C VAL A 249 33.91 -24.43 -12.94
N ASP A 250 35.13 -24.96 -12.78
CA ASP A 250 36.09 -25.41 -13.80
C ASP A 250 35.53 -26.05 -15.09
N GLU A 251 36.28 -25.83 -16.18
CA GLU A 251 35.97 -26.19 -17.57
C GLU A 251 35.78 -27.69 -17.87
N HIS A 252 35.97 -28.61 -16.92
CA HIS A 252 36.15 -30.03 -17.28
C HIS A 252 34.97 -30.97 -17.14
N HIS A 253 33.95 -30.75 -16.29
CA HIS A 253 32.87 -31.74 -16.11
C HIS A 253 31.47 -31.15 -15.93
N TYR A 254 31.01 -30.32 -16.87
CA TYR A 254 29.58 -29.94 -16.90
C TYR A 254 28.76 -30.65 -17.97
N ASN A 255 28.01 -31.64 -17.49
CA ASN A 255 26.88 -32.25 -18.18
C ASN A 255 25.75 -31.21 -18.35
N ILE A 256 25.07 -31.20 -19.50
CA ILE A 256 23.97 -30.29 -19.86
C ILE A 256 22.91 -30.18 -18.75
N MET A 257 22.71 -31.26 -18.00
CA MET A 257 21.80 -31.36 -16.84
C MET A 257 22.01 -30.26 -15.80
N TYR A 258 23.25 -29.92 -15.45
CA TYR A 258 23.51 -28.92 -14.42
C TYR A 258 23.22 -27.49 -14.92
N ARG A 259 23.55 -27.17 -16.17
CA ARG A 259 23.18 -25.88 -16.78
C ARG A 259 21.66 -25.69 -16.79
N LEU A 260 20.93 -26.77 -17.06
CA LEU A 260 19.46 -26.78 -16.98
C LEU A 260 18.97 -26.55 -15.55
N LEU A 261 19.60 -27.18 -14.55
CA LEU A 261 19.25 -27.00 -13.13
C LEU A 261 19.49 -25.56 -12.65
N PHE A 262 20.61 -24.92 -13.04
CA PHE A 262 20.89 -23.51 -12.73
C PHE A 262 19.92 -22.54 -13.43
N ALA A 263 19.57 -22.83 -14.68
CA ALA A 263 18.56 -22.04 -15.40
C ALA A 263 17.20 -22.11 -14.69
N ILE A 264 16.80 -23.31 -14.23
CA ILE A 264 15.57 -23.50 -13.44
C ILE A 264 15.65 -22.72 -12.12
N ASP A 265 16.77 -22.79 -11.40
CA ASP A 265 16.96 -22.04 -10.15
C ASP A 265 16.87 -20.52 -10.35
N SER A 266 17.46 -20.02 -11.44
CA SER A 266 17.38 -18.61 -11.85
C SER A 266 15.94 -18.17 -12.13
N ILE A 267 15.17 -19.02 -12.82
CA ILE A 267 13.75 -18.76 -13.11
C ILE A 267 12.94 -18.73 -11.82
N ILE A 268 13.20 -19.66 -10.89
CA ILE A 268 12.53 -19.71 -9.58
C ILE A 268 12.87 -18.46 -8.75
N LEU A 269 14.14 -18.03 -8.74
CA LEU A 269 14.58 -16.79 -8.08
C LEU A 269 13.78 -15.59 -8.60
N VAL A 270 13.76 -15.38 -9.92
CA VAL A 270 13.05 -14.25 -10.52
C VAL A 270 11.55 -14.36 -10.28
N HIS A 271 10.97 -15.57 -10.36
CA HIS A 271 9.57 -15.78 -10.03
C HIS A 271 9.26 -15.34 -8.58
N ASN A 272 10.08 -15.74 -7.61
CA ASN A 272 9.88 -15.37 -6.21
C ASN A 272 10.02 -13.86 -5.97
N ILE A 273 10.99 -13.19 -6.62
CA ILE A 273 11.11 -11.73 -6.58
C ILE A 273 9.83 -11.07 -7.10
N ILE A 274 9.33 -11.51 -8.26
CA ILE A 274 8.10 -10.98 -8.86
C ILE A 274 6.91 -11.20 -7.92
N VAL A 275 6.78 -12.38 -7.31
CA VAL A 275 5.69 -12.72 -6.38
C VAL A 275 5.71 -11.81 -5.15
N ILE A 276 6.89 -11.56 -4.56
CA ILE A 276 7.05 -10.67 -3.41
C ILE A 276 6.65 -9.24 -3.77
N ILE A 277 7.15 -8.72 -4.89
CA ILE A 277 6.83 -7.37 -5.37
C ILE A 277 5.34 -7.24 -5.66
N GLN A 278 4.74 -8.23 -6.31
CA GLN A 278 3.30 -8.24 -6.60
C GLN A 278 2.47 -8.24 -5.32
N CYS A 279 2.88 -9.01 -4.31
CA CYS A 279 2.22 -9.01 -3.00
C CYS A 279 2.32 -7.64 -2.33
N ALA A 280 3.50 -7.00 -2.37
CA ALA A 280 3.72 -5.68 -1.80
C ALA A 280 2.91 -4.60 -2.53
N LEU A 281 2.87 -4.62 -3.86
CA LEU A 281 2.06 -3.70 -4.67
C LEU A 281 0.57 -3.87 -4.39
N PHE A 282 0.08 -5.11 -4.39
CA PHE A 282 -1.32 -5.39 -4.08
C PHE A 282 -1.70 -4.86 -2.68
N PHE A 283 -0.85 -5.11 -1.68
CA PHE A 283 -1.04 -4.59 -0.33
C PHE A 283 -1.10 -3.07 -0.29
N ALA A 284 -0.12 -2.40 -0.92
CA ALA A 284 -0.04 -0.95 -0.94
C ALA A 284 -1.29 -0.33 -1.58
N ILE A 285 -1.78 -0.91 -2.69
CA ILE A 285 -2.96 -0.40 -3.41
C ILE A 285 -4.24 -0.66 -2.64
N LEU A 286 -4.40 -1.87 -2.08
CA LEU A 286 -5.58 -2.19 -1.26
C LEU A 286 -5.65 -1.28 -0.05
N SER A 287 -4.53 -1.11 0.66
CA SER A 287 -4.41 -0.23 1.82
C SER A 287 -4.73 1.22 1.43
N SER A 288 -4.04 1.78 0.44
CA SER A 288 -4.23 3.18 0.01
C SER A 288 -5.62 3.45 -0.59
N GLY A 289 -6.21 2.49 -1.30
CA GLY A 289 -7.58 2.59 -1.79
C GLY A 289 -8.60 2.65 -0.65
N CYS A 290 -8.43 1.82 0.38
CA CYS A 290 -9.25 1.83 1.58
C CYS A 290 -9.07 3.13 2.37
N THR A 291 -7.84 3.58 2.55
CA THR A 291 -7.55 4.82 3.30
C THR A 291 -8.11 6.04 2.60
N LEU A 292 -7.93 6.15 1.28
CA LEU A 292 -8.46 7.26 0.47
C LEU A 292 -9.98 7.35 0.56
N LEU A 293 -10.66 6.20 0.39
CA LEU A 293 -12.12 6.14 0.49
C LEU A 293 -12.58 6.63 1.84
N ASN A 294 -12.07 6.03 2.91
CA ASN A 294 -12.48 6.34 4.26
C ASN A 294 -12.18 7.81 4.62
N TYR A 295 -10.99 8.30 4.26
CA TYR A 295 -10.62 9.70 4.45
C TYR A 295 -11.58 10.65 3.72
N SER A 296 -12.00 10.30 2.49
CA SER A 296 -12.95 11.09 1.71
C SER A 296 -14.34 11.15 2.38
N LEU A 297 -14.82 10.03 2.93
CA LEU A 297 -16.09 9.94 3.63
C LEU A 297 -16.07 10.74 4.94
N ILE A 298 -14.99 10.62 5.72
CA ILE A 298 -14.80 11.37 6.97
C ILE A 298 -14.72 12.88 6.68
N LEU A 299 -13.97 13.30 5.66
CA LEU A 299 -13.90 14.70 5.27
C LEU A 299 -15.26 15.26 4.86
N ARG A 300 -16.08 14.46 4.15
CA ARG A 300 -17.45 14.84 3.78
C ARG A 300 -18.29 15.08 5.04
N ILE A 301 -18.24 14.16 5.99
CA ILE A 301 -18.91 14.27 7.29
C ILE A 301 -18.45 15.55 8.02
N ASN A 302 -17.15 15.78 8.09
CA ASN A 302 -16.57 16.98 8.72
C ASN A 302 -17.07 18.27 8.06
N ARG A 303 -17.14 18.34 6.73
CA ARG A 303 -17.68 19.51 6.01
C ARG A 303 -19.16 19.72 6.30
N MET A 304 -19.96 18.65 6.32
CA MET A 304 -21.39 18.73 6.65
C MET A 304 -21.61 19.21 8.08
N LEU A 305 -20.85 18.68 9.04
CA LEU A 305 -20.86 19.12 10.44
C LEU A 305 -20.40 20.57 10.58
N GLN A 306 -19.35 20.97 9.87
CA GLN A 306 -18.86 22.35 9.90
C GLN A 306 -19.93 23.32 9.38
N ASN A 307 -20.63 22.99 8.30
CA ASN A 307 -21.72 23.80 7.77
C ASN A 307 -22.89 23.90 8.74
N LEU A 308 -23.27 22.79 9.38
CA LEU A 308 -24.28 22.78 10.45
C LEU A 308 -23.84 23.61 11.66
N ALA A 309 -22.59 23.49 12.09
CA ALA A 309 -22.00 24.27 13.16
C ALA A 309 -22.03 25.78 12.85
N LYS A 310 -21.64 26.19 11.63
CA LYS A 310 -21.73 27.57 11.15
C LYS A 310 -23.18 28.08 11.17
N TYR A 311 -24.11 27.27 10.67
CA TYR A 311 -25.55 27.59 10.71
C TYR A 311 -26.05 27.80 12.15
N CYS A 312 -25.66 26.93 13.08
CA CYS A 312 -26.02 27.04 14.49
C CYS A 312 -25.42 28.29 15.16
N ARG A 313 -24.17 28.64 14.85
CA ARG A 313 -23.53 29.87 15.34
C ARG A 313 -24.22 31.12 14.80
N ASN A 314 -24.56 31.14 13.50
CA ASN A 314 -25.28 32.26 12.88
C ASN A 314 -26.69 32.43 13.46
N MET A 315 -27.38 31.33 13.78
CA MET A 315 -28.64 31.36 14.51
C MET A 315 -28.49 31.99 15.90
N LYS A 316 -27.42 31.68 16.64
CA LYS A 316 -27.15 32.22 18.00
C LYS A 316 -26.89 33.73 17.99
N ASN A 317 -26.20 34.23 16.96
CA ASN A 317 -25.83 35.64 16.84
C ASN A 317 -27.00 36.55 16.44
N ASN A 318 -28.04 36.03 15.77
CA ASN A 318 -29.25 36.79 15.44
C ASN A 318 -30.17 36.96 16.66
N ARG A 319 -29.95 38.03 17.44
CA ARG A 319 -30.64 38.36 18.72
C ARG A 319 -32.18 38.39 18.65
N MET A 320 -32.78 38.72 17.49
CA MET A 320 -34.23 38.89 17.32
C MET A 320 -35.07 37.59 17.40
N LYS A 321 -34.47 36.39 17.40
CA LYS A 321 -35.21 35.10 17.25
C LYS A 321 -34.96 34.08 18.37
N ARG A 322 -34.53 34.53 19.54
CA ARG A 322 -34.03 33.69 20.64
C ARG A 322 -35.07 32.80 21.34
N LYS A 323 -36.36 33.13 21.31
CA LYS A 323 -37.35 32.46 22.19
C LYS A 323 -37.88 31.09 21.71
N TYR A 324 -37.76 30.71 20.43
CA TYR A 324 -38.49 29.54 19.89
C TYR A 324 -37.79 28.68 18.83
N ARG A 325 -36.47 28.79 18.62
CA ARG A 325 -35.82 28.02 17.53
C ARG A 325 -35.12 26.77 18.04
N SER A 326 -35.85 25.67 17.99
CA SER A 326 -35.24 24.34 17.86
C SER A 326 -34.63 24.19 16.46
N LEU A 327 -33.64 23.30 16.32
CA LEU A 327 -33.10 22.92 15.01
C LEU A 327 -34.28 22.50 14.10
N PRO A 328 -34.44 23.00 12.87
CA PRO A 328 -35.57 22.60 12.05
C PRO A 328 -35.48 21.12 11.65
N LYS A 329 -36.64 20.48 11.39
CA LYS A 329 -36.75 19.05 11.03
C LYS A 329 -35.72 18.58 9.98
N PRO A 330 -35.48 19.28 8.85
CA PRO A 330 -34.50 18.81 7.87
C PRO A 330 -33.07 18.75 8.42
N GLN A 331 -32.64 19.73 9.22
CA GLN A 331 -31.32 19.70 9.84
C GLN A 331 -31.21 18.60 10.89
N ARG A 332 -32.31 18.24 11.60
CA ARG A 332 -32.33 17.12 12.55
C ARG A 332 -32.13 15.78 11.84
N LEU A 333 -32.86 15.57 10.75
CA LEU A 333 -32.72 14.37 9.92
C LEU A 333 -31.32 14.26 9.33
N GLN A 334 -30.76 15.38 8.88
CA GLN A 334 -29.37 15.45 8.41
C GLN A 334 -28.39 15.08 9.53
N LEU A 335 -28.56 15.60 10.74
CA LEU A 335 -27.69 15.32 11.87
C LEU A 335 -27.78 13.85 12.33
N ALA A 336 -28.99 13.28 12.38
CA ALA A 336 -29.19 11.86 12.67
C ALA A 336 -28.52 10.97 11.61
N ARG A 337 -28.61 11.34 10.33
CA ARG A 337 -27.91 10.65 9.24
C ARG A 337 -26.40 10.74 9.39
N ILE A 338 -25.86 11.92 9.69
CA ILE A 338 -24.42 12.12 9.93
C ILE A 338 -23.93 11.25 11.09
N TYR A 339 -24.65 11.23 12.21
CA TYR A 339 -24.32 10.40 13.36
C TYR A 339 -24.26 8.92 13.00
N ARG A 340 -25.29 8.43 12.28
CA ARG A 340 -25.33 7.04 11.81
C ARG A 340 -24.17 6.73 10.87
N GLU A 341 -23.92 7.56 9.86
CA GLU A 341 -22.82 7.35 8.90
C GLU A 341 -21.46 7.34 9.60
N HIS A 342 -21.22 8.26 10.54
CA HIS A 342 -19.99 8.28 11.32
C HIS A 342 -19.82 7.01 12.16
N GLY A 343 -20.90 6.55 12.82
CA GLY A 343 -20.89 5.32 13.61
C GLY A 343 -20.58 4.07 12.78
N GLU A 344 -21.19 3.95 11.60
CA GLU A 344 -20.91 2.83 10.67
C GLU A 344 -19.45 2.85 10.20
N ILE A 345 -18.91 4.04 9.86
CA ILE A 345 -17.49 4.17 9.48
C ILE A 345 -16.59 3.72 10.64
N CYS A 346 -16.83 4.20 11.87
CA CYS A 346 -16.06 3.78 13.04
C CYS A 346 -16.12 2.27 13.26
N ASN A 347 -17.30 1.67 13.13
CA ASN A 347 -17.49 0.23 13.28
C ASN A 347 -16.74 -0.56 12.20
N ASP A 348 -16.81 -0.13 10.93
CA ASP A 348 -16.09 -0.76 9.83
C ASP A 348 -14.57 -0.68 10.03
N TYR A 349 -14.06 0.45 10.55
CA TYR A 349 -12.66 0.56 10.96
C TYR A 349 -12.30 -0.42 12.06
N MET A 350 -13.06 -0.44 13.16
CA MET A 350 -12.78 -1.32 14.30
C MET A 350 -12.76 -2.79 13.88
N ASN A 351 -13.72 -3.22 13.06
CA ASN A 351 -13.80 -4.59 12.58
C ASN A 351 -12.65 -4.91 11.62
N SER A 352 -12.39 -4.03 10.64
CA SER A 352 -11.34 -4.27 9.64
C SER A 352 -9.95 -4.32 10.28
N TYR A 353 -9.67 -3.41 11.23
CA TYR A 353 -8.40 -3.40 11.94
C TYR A 353 -8.30 -4.53 12.96
N GLY A 354 -9.37 -4.84 13.69
CA GLY A 354 -9.38 -5.96 14.65
C GLY A 354 -9.13 -7.32 14.00
N GLU A 355 -9.61 -7.52 12.77
CA GLU A 355 -9.48 -8.80 12.09
C GLU A 355 -8.14 -8.99 11.39
N LEU A 356 -7.74 -8.01 10.55
CA LEU A 356 -6.62 -8.14 9.60
C LEU A 356 -5.55 -7.06 9.79
N TRP A 357 -5.93 -5.79 9.64
CA TRP A 357 -4.94 -4.72 9.42
C TRP A 357 -4.05 -4.49 10.65
N SER A 358 -4.58 -4.65 11.86
CA SER A 358 -3.78 -4.48 13.09
C SER A 358 -2.70 -5.57 13.23
N LYS A 359 -3.00 -6.82 12.85
CA LYS A 359 -2.05 -7.94 12.87
C LYS A 359 -1.02 -7.78 11.76
N ALA A 360 -1.46 -7.43 10.55
CA ALA A 360 -0.58 -7.19 9.42
C ALA A 360 0.43 -6.06 9.71
N LEU A 361 -0.03 -4.94 10.29
CA LEU A 361 0.83 -3.83 10.69
C LEU A 361 1.79 -4.21 11.83
N LEU A 362 1.35 -5.05 12.77
CA LEU A 362 2.23 -5.56 13.83
C LEU A 362 3.34 -6.43 13.26
N PHE A 363 3.02 -7.40 12.41
CA PHE A 363 4.03 -8.24 11.75
C PHE A 363 4.99 -7.40 10.91
N TYR A 364 4.47 -6.43 10.16
CA TYR A 364 5.29 -5.51 9.39
C TYR A 364 6.28 -4.75 10.28
N LEU A 365 5.84 -4.18 11.41
CA LEU A 365 6.73 -3.48 12.34
C LEU A 365 7.78 -4.41 12.98
N VAL A 366 7.37 -5.60 13.42
CA VAL A 366 8.28 -6.58 14.04
C VAL A 366 9.35 -7.03 13.07
N LEU A 367 9.05 -7.16 11.78
CA LEU A 367 10.01 -7.52 10.74
C LEU A 367 10.83 -6.32 10.21
N SER A 368 10.27 -5.11 10.26
CA SER A 368 10.93 -3.91 9.74
C SER A 368 12.10 -3.49 10.61
N VAL A 369 11.99 -3.61 11.94
CA VAL A 369 13.09 -3.29 12.87
C VAL A 369 14.36 -4.10 12.57
N PRO A 370 14.35 -5.45 12.57
CA PRO A 370 15.55 -6.22 12.28
C PRO A 370 16.04 -6.01 10.84
N PHE A 371 15.12 -5.81 9.89
CA PHE A 371 15.47 -5.47 8.51
C PHE A 371 16.32 -4.19 8.42
N ASP A 372 15.90 -3.12 9.09
CA ASP A 372 16.62 -1.85 9.10
C ASP A 372 17.96 -1.97 9.83
N VAL A 373 18.01 -2.73 10.93
CA VAL A 373 19.26 -2.99 11.67
C VAL A 373 20.27 -3.76 10.80
N ILE A 374 19.82 -4.80 10.09
CA ILE A 374 20.68 -5.56 9.17
C ILE A 374 21.16 -4.67 8.03
N GLY A 375 20.27 -3.88 7.40
CA GLY A 375 20.66 -2.99 6.32
C GLY A 375 21.66 -1.92 6.76
N LEU A 376 21.50 -1.36 7.96
CA LEU A 376 22.44 -0.38 8.52
C LEU A 376 23.76 -1.02 8.95
N SER A 377 23.77 -2.30 9.33
CA SER A 377 25.01 -3.02 9.63
C SER A 377 25.94 -3.14 8.43
N VAL A 378 25.44 -2.97 7.21
CA VAL A 378 26.23 -3.03 5.97
C VAL A 378 27.28 -1.92 5.91
N TYR A 379 27.01 -0.73 6.46
CA TYR A 379 27.97 0.39 6.45
C TYR A 379 29.19 0.15 7.33
N TRP A 380 29.21 -0.94 8.09
CA TRP A 380 30.28 -1.32 8.99
C TRP A 380 31.27 -2.29 8.35
N LEU A 381 30.95 -2.75 7.14
CA LEU A 381 31.81 -3.62 6.37
C LEU A 381 32.84 -2.80 5.61
N ASP A 382 34.12 -3.10 5.83
CA ASP A 382 35.21 -2.50 5.07
C ASP A 382 35.15 -2.95 3.60
N LYS A 383 35.28 -2.00 2.67
CA LYS A 383 35.40 -2.22 1.21
C LYS A 383 34.18 -2.90 0.56
N LEU A 384 33.01 -2.27 0.61
CA LEU A 384 31.87 -2.67 -0.23
C LEU A 384 32.03 -2.24 -1.69
N ILE A 385 31.55 -3.08 -2.61
CA ILE A 385 31.36 -2.69 -4.01
C ILE A 385 30.31 -1.57 -4.07
N TRP A 386 30.56 -0.53 -4.88
CA TRP A 386 29.65 0.62 -5.00
C TRP A 386 28.22 0.20 -5.37
N LEU A 387 28.07 -0.83 -6.21
CA LEU A 387 26.77 -1.39 -6.59
C LEU A 387 26.01 -1.95 -5.39
N ASP A 388 26.67 -2.74 -4.53
CA ASP A 388 26.06 -3.30 -3.32
C ASP A 388 25.62 -2.18 -2.37
N LEU A 389 26.48 -1.18 -2.18
CA LEU A 389 26.14 -0.02 -1.34
C LEU A 389 24.94 0.76 -1.91
N ALA A 390 24.90 0.99 -3.22
CA ALA A 390 23.79 1.65 -3.90
C ALA A 390 22.48 0.85 -3.75
N THR A 391 22.53 -0.48 -3.86
CA THR A 391 21.34 -1.33 -3.70
C THR A 391 20.78 -1.28 -2.29
N VAL A 392 21.64 -1.38 -1.26
CA VAL A 392 21.22 -1.29 0.14
C VAL A 392 20.67 0.09 0.47
N ASN A 393 21.33 1.16 0.00
CA ASN A 393 20.82 2.53 0.16
C ASN A 393 19.43 2.70 -0.44
N LEU A 394 19.22 2.16 -1.64
CA LEU A 394 17.94 2.23 -2.34
C LEU A 394 16.86 1.46 -1.59
N ILE A 395 17.16 0.24 -1.14
CA ILE A 395 16.23 -0.60 -0.39
C ILE A 395 15.83 0.07 0.92
N LEU A 396 16.79 0.56 1.71
CA LEU A 396 16.53 1.27 2.96
C LEU A 396 15.76 2.57 2.74
N SER A 397 16.10 3.34 1.71
CA SER A 397 15.41 4.59 1.41
C SER A 397 13.96 4.36 1.01
N ILE A 398 13.70 3.35 0.16
CA ILE A 398 12.34 2.98 -0.25
C ILE A 398 11.56 2.47 0.96
N HIS A 399 12.13 1.58 1.78
CA HIS A 399 11.45 1.06 2.95
C HIS A 399 11.15 2.15 3.98
N ALA A 400 12.10 3.03 4.30
CA ALA A 400 11.89 4.14 5.23
C ALA A 400 10.82 5.12 4.72
N LEU A 401 10.88 5.50 3.43
CA LEU A 401 9.91 6.41 2.82
C LEU A 401 8.50 5.80 2.81
N THR A 402 8.37 4.53 2.41
CA THR A 402 7.08 3.83 2.37
C THR A 402 6.49 3.64 3.77
N THR A 403 7.32 3.29 4.77
CA THR A 403 6.92 3.21 6.18
C THR A 403 6.38 4.54 6.69
N LEU A 404 7.16 5.62 6.51
CA LEU A 404 6.81 6.95 6.98
C LEU A 404 5.53 7.48 6.33
N LEU A 405 5.43 7.40 5.00
CA LEU A 405 4.25 7.86 4.26
C LEU A 405 2.99 7.09 4.67
N SER A 406 3.10 5.77 4.85
CA SER A 406 1.98 4.93 5.28
C SER A 406 1.50 5.33 6.67
N PHE A 407 2.41 5.46 7.64
CA PHE A 407 2.03 5.86 8.99
C PHE A 407 1.47 7.28 9.06
N LEU A 408 2.02 8.22 8.30
CA LEU A 408 1.50 9.58 8.23
C LEU A 408 0.07 9.63 7.67
N ASP A 409 -0.23 8.83 6.65
CA ASP A 409 -1.58 8.75 6.09
C ASP A 409 -2.58 8.15 7.11
N LEU A 410 -2.17 7.10 7.82
CA LEU A 410 -2.98 6.51 8.89
C LEU A 410 -3.22 7.48 10.06
N ALA A 411 -2.19 8.22 10.50
CA ALA A 411 -2.33 9.24 11.53
C ALA A 411 -3.23 10.40 11.10
N LYS A 412 -3.19 10.78 9.82
CA LYS A 412 -4.05 11.81 9.23
C LYS A 412 -5.52 11.39 9.26
N GLN A 413 -5.82 10.11 9.00
CA GLN A 413 -7.18 9.57 9.14
C GLN A 413 -7.66 9.60 10.59
N THR A 414 -6.83 9.15 11.55
CA THR A 414 -7.16 9.23 12.97
C THR A 414 -7.48 10.67 13.37
N LYS A 415 -6.68 11.65 12.93
CA LYS A 415 -6.96 13.06 13.17
C LYS A 415 -8.28 13.51 12.54
N ALA A 416 -8.55 13.12 11.30
CA ALA A 416 -9.78 13.49 10.60
C ALA A 416 -11.04 12.92 11.29
N MET A 417 -10.99 11.69 11.80
CA MET A 417 -12.10 11.10 12.58
C MET A 417 -12.42 11.94 13.81
N HIS A 418 -11.40 12.37 14.55
CA HIS A 418 -11.58 13.15 15.79
C HIS A 418 -11.91 14.62 15.57
N GLN A 419 -11.65 15.17 14.38
CA GLN A 419 -12.05 16.54 14.04
C GLN A 419 -13.57 16.74 14.10
N THR A 420 -14.37 15.68 13.97
CA THR A 420 -15.83 15.73 14.18
C THR A 420 -16.18 16.31 15.55
N GLY A 421 -15.39 15.98 16.59
CA GLY A 421 -15.54 16.47 17.96
C GLY A 421 -15.42 17.98 18.10
N VAL A 422 -14.74 18.66 17.18
CA VAL A 422 -14.57 20.13 17.21
C VAL A 422 -15.86 20.86 16.83
N TYR A 423 -16.71 20.25 15.98
CA TYR A 423 -17.93 20.89 15.48
C TYR A 423 -19.16 20.61 16.36
N LEU A 424 -19.14 19.49 17.09
CA LEU A 424 -20.26 19.03 17.94
C LEU A 424 -20.71 20.05 19.00
N PRO A 425 -19.83 20.75 19.75
CA PRO A 425 -20.26 21.67 20.82
C PRO A 425 -21.24 22.74 20.36
N SER A 426 -20.97 23.37 19.21
CA SER A 426 -21.86 24.42 18.68
C SER A 426 -23.21 23.90 18.21
N ILE A 427 -23.31 22.62 17.85
CA ILE A 427 -24.57 21.97 17.47
C ILE A 427 -25.32 21.53 18.73
N LEU A 428 -24.63 20.95 19.72
CA LEU A 428 -25.21 20.54 21.00
C LEU A 428 -25.86 21.71 21.74
N GLN A 429 -25.21 22.88 21.74
CA GLN A 429 -25.74 24.11 22.33
C GLN A 429 -26.98 24.66 21.60
N SER A 430 -27.18 24.36 20.32
CA SER A 430 -28.33 24.85 19.54
C SER A 430 -29.53 23.90 19.57
N ILE A 431 -29.36 22.66 20.04
CA ILE A 431 -30.46 21.71 20.23
C ILE A 431 -31.21 22.07 21.51
N ASN A 432 -32.28 22.85 21.34
CA ASN A 432 -33.28 23.10 22.37
C ASN A 432 -34.36 22.01 22.30
N ILE A 433 -34.60 21.32 23.42
CA ILE A 433 -35.49 20.15 23.49
C ILE A 433 -36.89 20.65 23.89
N PRO A 434 -37.90 20.59 23.01
CA PRO A 434 -39.28 20.81 23.43
C PRO A 434 -39.76 19.63 24.29
N PHE A 435 -40.66 19.88 25.25
CA PHE A 435 -41.09 18.94 26.29
C PHE A 435 -41.58 17.56 25.80
N ASN A 436 -41.97 17.39 24.53
CA ASN A 436 -42.52 16.15 23.97
C ASN A 436 -41.68 15.48 22.85
N ASP A 437 -40.47 15.94 22.54
CA ASP A 437 -39.68 15.38 21.42
C ASP A 437 -38.57 14.43 21.89
N TRP A 438 -39.00 13.22 22.25
CA TRP A 438 -38.12 12.10 22.65
C TRP A 438 -37.07 11.74 21.60
N SER A 439 -37.40 11.90 20.32
CA SER A 439 -36.47 11.59 19.22
C SER A 439 -35.27 12.54 19.20
N LEU A 440 -35.52 13.84 19.44
CA LEU A 440 -34.48 14.87 19.51
C LEU A 440 -33.65 14.74 20.79
N LEU A 441 -34.29 14.39 21.91
CA LEU A 441 -33.60 14.10 23.16
C LEU A 441 -32.63 12.91 23.00
N SER A 442 -33.12 11.80 22.42
CA SER A 442 -32.30 10.61 22.14
C SER A 442 -31.10 10.96 21.26
N LEU A 443 -31.32 11.73 20.19
CA LEU A 443 -30.23 12.17 19.31
C LEU A 443 -29.23 13.07 20.06
N LYS A 444 -29.69 14.00 20.90
CA LYS A 444 -28.81 14.86 21.69
C LYS A 444 -27.94 14.05 22.64
N LEU A 445 -28.52 13.09 23.37
CA LEU A 445 -27.78 12.21 24.28
C LEU A 445 -26.72 11.40 23.52
N LYS A 446 -27.08 10.81 22.38
CA LYS A 446 -26.13 10.09 21.50
C LYS A 446 -24.99 10.97 21.01
N LEU A 447 -25.25 12.24 20.71
CA LEU A 447 -24.21 13.18 20.28
C LEU A 447 -23.31 13.66 21.44
N VAL A 448 -23.86 13.76 22.65
CA VAL A 448 -23.07 14.04 23.86
C VAL A 448 -22.13 12.88 24.16
N ASP A 449 -22.63 11.63 24.13
CA ASP A 449 -21.82 10.42 24.28
C ASP A 449 -20.73 10.34 23.19
N LEU A 450 -21.06 10.60 21.93
CA LEU A 450 -20.08 10.66 20.85
C LEU A 450 -19.02 11.75 21.09
N PHE A 451 -19.42 12.94 21.53
CA PHE A 451 -18.49 14.03 21.82
C PHE A 451 -17.52 13.65 22.94
N ASP A 452 -18.02 13.08 24.03
CA ASP A 452 -17.20 12.64 25.16
C ASP A 452 -16.19 11.57 24.72
N ARG A 453 -16.64 10.56 23.98
CA ARG A 453 -15.78 9.51 23.43
C ARG A 453 -14.68 10.05 22.52
N LEU A 454 -14.96 11.04 21.67
CA LEU A 454 -13.96 11.61 20.76
C LEU A 454 -12.91 12.47 21.49
N GLN A 455 -13.30 13.15 22.56
CA GLN A 455 -12.40 14.02 23.31
C GLN A 455 -11.60 13.25 24.36
N ASN A 456 -12.31 12.49 25.21
CA ASN A 456 -11.79 11.90 26.44
C ASN A 456 -11.57 10.38 26.32
N GLY A 457 -12.24 9.72 25.38
CA GLY A 457 -12.13 8.28 25.17
C GLY A 457 -10.88 7.83 24.39
N PRO A 458 -10.68 6.50 24.27
CA PRO A 458 -9.62 5.94 23.44
C PRO A 458 -9.80 6.40 21.99
N LYS A 459 -8.69 6.74 21.33
CA LYS A 459 -8.75 7.30 19.98
C LYS A 459 -9.21 6.24 18.97
N TYR A 460 -10.27 6.57 18.23
CA TYR A 460 -10.79 5.77 17.11
C TYR A 460 -9.96 5.96 15.84
N GLY A 461 -9.64 4.87 15.15
CA GLY A 461 -8.97 4.91 13.86
C GLY A 461 -8.06 3.70 13.64
N PRO A 462 -7.18 3.76 12.63
CA PRO A 462 -6.13 2.79 12.43
C PRO A 462 -5.39 2.47 13.73
N CYS A 463 -5.36 1.19 14.11
CA CYS A 463 -4.71 0.74 15.33
C CYS A 463 -3.78 -0.45 15.05
N ILE A 464 -2.73 -0.55 15.85
CA ILE A 464 -1.81 -1.67 15.86
C ILE A 464 -2.01 -2.39 17.17
N LEU A 465 -2.57 -3.59 17.10
CA LEU A 465 -3.01 -4.47 18.19
C LEU A 465 -2.78 -3.91 19.62
N VAL A 466 -1.76 -4.41 20.32
CA VAL A 466 -1.41 -4.07 21.71
C VAL A 466 -0.82 -2.65 21.84
N LEU A 467 -0.35 -2.05 20.72
CA LEU A 467 0.34 -0.76 20.70
C LEU A 467 -0.62 0.44 20.64
N GLY A 468 -1.88 0.23 20.25
CA GLY A 468 -2.92 1.26 20.23
C GLY A 468 -3.06 2.00 18.89
N SER A 469 -3.75 3.14 18.93
CA SER A 469 -4.11 3.93 17.73
C SER A 469 -2.90 4.66 17.12
N ILE A 470 -2.81 4.65 15.80
CA ILE A 470 -1.78 5.36 15.04
C ILE A 470 -2.10 6.85 15.04
N THR A 471 -1.29 7.63 15.74
CA THR A 471 -1.37 9.09 15.85
C THR A 471 -0.02 9.72 15.54
N TYR A 472 0.05 11.03 15.32
CA TYR A 472 1.33 11.72 15.16
C TYR A 472 2.28 11.52 16.36
N LYS A 473 1.73 11.41 17.58
CA LYS A 473 2.51 11.07 18.78
C LYS A 473 3.08 9.66 18.72
N PHE A 474 2.29 8.69 18.23
CA PHE A 474 2.76 7.33 18.00
C PHE A 474 3.93 7.31 17.01
N ILE A 475 3.82 8.02 15.87
CA ILE A 475 4.90 8.11 14.87
C ILE A 475 6.16 8.70 15.47
N PHE A 476 6.02 9.79 16.23
CA PHE A 476 7.15 10.40 16.91
C PHE A 476 7.84 9.42 17.87
N ASN A 477 7.07 8.72 18.71
CA ASN A 477 7.61 7.72 19.65
C ASN A 477 8.27 6.55 18.91
N LEU A 478 7.68 6.07 17.82
CA LEU A 478 8.24 5.00 16.99
C LEU A 478 9.59 5.45 16.43
N PHE A 479 9.66 6.66 15.86
CA PHE A 479 10.90 7.24 15.35
C PHE A 479 11.97 7.38 16.43
N THR A 480 11.62 7.86 17.63
CA THR A 480 12.55 7.93 18.77
C THR A 480 13.04 6.54 19.19
N THR A 481 12.18 5.53 19.15
CA THR A 481 12.54 4.14 19.48
C THR A 481 13.50 3.56 18.43
N TYR A 482 13.25 3.83 17.15
CA TYR A 482 14.15 3.47 16.06
C TYR A 482 15.53 4.10 16.22
N PHE A 483 15.58 5.40 16.52
CA PHE A 483 16.82 6.10 16.81
C PHE A 483 17.53 5.50 18.02
N GLY A 484 16.82 5.24 19.13
CA GLY A 484 17.37 4.61 20.33
C GLY A 484 17.92 3.21 20.10
N MET A 485 17.20 2.35 19.37
CA MET A 485 17.67 1.00 19.02
C MET A 485 18.89 1.04 18.09
N PHE A 486 18.91 1.98 17.15
CA PHE A 486 20.09 2.20 16.31
C PHE A 486 21.32 2.50 17.17
N PHE A 487 21.25 3.46 18.08
CA PHE A 487 22.35 3.77 19.00
C PHE A 487 22.70 2.64 19.98
N PHE A 488 21.74 1.80 20.35
CA PHE A 488 21.99 0.65 21.23
C PHE A 488 22.72 -0.49 20.52
N VAL A 489 22.41 -0.72 19.25
CA VAL A 489 23.04 -1.76 18.43
C VAL A 489 24.40 -1.29 17.89
N LEU A 490 24.57 0.01 17.66
CA LEU A 490 25.78 0.65 17.12
C LEU A 490 27.08 0.17 17.82
N PRO A 491 27.25 0.25 19.16
CA PRO A 491 28.47 -0.22 19.82
C PRO A 491 28.76 -1.72 19.67
N ARG A 492 27.70 -2.54 19.51
CA ARG A 492 27.81 -4.01 19.48
C ARG A 492 28.22 -4.55 18.12
N ILE A 493 28.01 -3.78 17.05
CA ILE A 493 28.49 -4.13 15.70
C ILE A 493 29.98 -3.75 15.55
N SER A 494 30.44 -2.65 16.16
CA SER A 494 31.89 -2.28 16.20
C SER A 494 32.76 -3.28 16.94
N SER A 495 32.18 -4.02 17.89
CA SER A 495 32.91 -4.98 18.72
C SER A 495 32.99 -6.38 18.10
N SER A 496 32.51 -6.58 16.87
CA SER A 496 32.82 -7.79 16.10
C SER A 496 34.32 -7.77 15.75
N PRO A 497 35.10 -8.81 16.08
CA PRO A 497 36.56 -8.73 16.16
C PRO A 497 37.20 -8.54 14.78
N SER A 498 37.47 -7.28 14.43
CA SER A 498 38.48 -6.89 13.46
C SER A 498 39.83 -6.68 14.17
N SER A 499 40.28 -7.67 14.96
CA SER A 499 41.64 -7.62 15.52
C SER A 499 42.11 -8.96 16.09
N SER A 500 42.63 -9.81 15.21
CA SER A 500 43.76 -10.67 15.56
C SER A 500 44.61 -10.89 14.32
N GLY A 501 45.77 -10.23 14.25
CA GLY A 501 46.78 -10.57 13.23
C GLY A 501 47.63 -9.44 12.67
N HIS A 502 47.90 -8.35 13.39
CA HIS A 502 49.12 -7.57 13.16
C HIS A 502 49.63 -6.95 14.45
N HIS A 503 50.44 -7.72 15.17
CA HIS A 503 51.53 -7.15 15.95
C HIS A 503 52.83 -7.82 15.52
N HIS A 504 53.65 -7.05 14.81
CA HIS A 504 55.09 -7.25 14.77
C HIS A 504 55.65 -7.18 16.19
N ASN A 505 56.39 -8.21 16.58
CA ASN A 505 57.82 -8.12 16.86
C ASN A 505 58.45 -9.51 16.69
#